data_AF-A0A519FI43-F1
#
_entry.id   AF-A0A519FI43-F1
#
_cell.length_a   1.000
_cell.length_b   1.000
_cell.length_c   1.000
_cell.angle_alpha   90.00
_cell.angle_beta   90.00
_cell.angle_gamma   90.00
#
_symmetry.space_group_name_H-M   'P 1'
#
loop_
_entity.id
_entity.type
_entity.pdbx_description
1 polymer ?
#
loop_
_entity_poly.entity_id
_entity_poly.type
_entity_poly.pdbx_seq_one_letter_code
_entity_poly.pdbx_strand_id
1 'polypeptide(L)'
;MGELEARVREAFAQQGALSRAADQFRERSGQTEMALAVARVIDEGGQLVVEAGTGVGKTFSYLVPALLSGERVLLSTATKTLQDQLFGRDLPRLVEALGLPVRTALLKGRASYLCLHRLDLARHDAGPERASARTLAKIEQWSKATRTGDLAELPGLDERSPLIPLVTSTRDNCLGAQCPQFRPCHVNAARREALGADVVVINH
;
A
#
# COMPACT_ATOMS: atom_id res chain seq x y z
N MET A 1 -5.96 31.86 -4.26
CA MET A 1 -4.99 30.77 -4.05
C MET A 1 -5.28 30.21 -2.68
N GLY A 2 -5.73 28.96 -2.63
CA GLY A 2 -6.05 28.27 -1.37
C GLY A 2 -4.82 28.11 -0.49
N GLU A 3 -5.03 27.88 0.81
CA GLU A 3 -3.95 27.61 1.77
C GLU A 3 -3.15 26.37 1.37
N LEU A 4 -3.83 25.32 0.87
CA LEU A 4 -3.18 24.10 0.40
C LEU A 4 -2.31 24.36 -0.84
N GLU A 5 -2.81 25.11 -1.83
CA GLU A 5 -2.02 25.50 -3.01
C GLU A 5 -0.73 26.25 -2.63
N ALA A 6 -0.80 27.12 -1.62
CA ALA A 6 0.36 27.86 -1.13
C ALA A 6 1.41 26.92 -0.50
N ARG A 7 0.99 26.02 0.39
CA ARG A 7 1.86 25.02 1.03
C ARG A 7 2.47 24.05 0.02
N VAL A 8 1.70 23.64 -0.99
CA VAL A 8 2.19 22.79 -2.09
C VAL A 8 3.25 23.54 -2.89
N ARG A 9 3.01 24.79 -3.26
CA ARG A 9 4.00 25.60 -3.99
C ARG A 9 5.31 25.72 -3.21
N GLU A 10 5.23 25.95 -1.90
CA GLU A 10 6.41 26.01 -1.04
C GLU A 10 7.17 24.69 -0.99
N ALA A 11 6.48 23.55 -0.88
CA ALA A 11 7.10 22.23 -0.84
C ALA A 11 7.94 21.93 -2.10
N PHE A 12 7.48 22.38 -3.28
CA PHE A 12 8.12 22.18 -4.59
C PHE A 12 9.19 23.21 -4.94
N ALA A 13 9.33 24.31 -4.18
CA ALA A 13 10.27 25.37 -4.49
C ALA A 13 11.74 24.88 -4.46
N GLN A 14 12.66 25.62 -5.09
CA GLN A 14 14.09 25.28 -5.14
C GLN A 14 14.75 25.07 -3.78
N GLN A 15 14.22 25.71 -2.73
CA GLN A 15 14.66 25.53 -1.34
C GLN A 15 13.61 24.83 -0.47
N GLY A 16 12.54 24.30 -1.06
CA GLY A 16 11.43 23.63 -0.39
C GLY A 16 11.80 22.27 0.20
N ALA A 17 10.86 21.68 0.92
CA ALA A 17 11.03 20.40 1.60
C ALA A 17 11.52 19.27 0.67
N LEU A 18 11.03 19.22 -0.56
CA LEU A 18 11.40 18.18 -1.53
C LEU A 18 12.83 18.33 -2.04
N SER A 19 13.25 19.58 -2.29
CA SER A 19 14.62 19.90 -2.74
C SER A 19 15.66 19.60 -1.67
N ARG A 20 15.30 19.72 -0.39
CA ARG A 20 16.19 19.40 0.75
C ARG A 20 16.27 17.90 1.05
N ALA A 21 15.21 17.14 0.81
CA ALA A 21 15.13 15.70 1.14
C ALA A 21 15.57 14.77 0.00
N ALA A 22 15.87 15.31 -1.17
CA ALA A 22 16.25 14.53 -2.33
C ALA A 22 17.41 15.21 -3.05
N ASP A 23 18.61 14.64 -2.91
CA ASP A 23 19.88 15.13 -3.50
C ASP A 23 19.82 15.38 -5.02
N GLN A 24 18.79 14.89 -5.72
CA GLN A 24 18.59 15.04 -7.16
C GLN A 24 17.20 15.56 -7.54
N PHE A 25 16.42 16.10 -6.59
CA PHE A 25 15.13 16.68 -6.95
C PHE A 25 15.37 17.92 -7.83
N ARG A 26 14.76 17.89 -9.00
CA ARG A 26 14.74 19.03 -9.92
C ARG A 26 13.30 19.42 -10.11
N GLU A 27 13.01 20.67 -9.80
CA GLU A 27 11.73 21.28 -10.11
C GLU A 27 11.44 21.15 -11.60
N ARG A 28 10.23 20.71 -11.94
CA ARG A 28 9.73 20.63 -13.31
C ARG A 28 8.38 21.29 -13.33
N SER A 29 8.16 22.22 -14.26
CA SER A 29 6.92 23.01 -14.35
C SER A 29 5.67 22.12 -14.37
N GLY A 30 5.66 21.06 -15.18
CA GLY A 30 4.52 20.13 -15.26
C GLY A 30 4.27 19.34 -13.97
N GLN A 31 5.31 19.12 -13.14
CA GLN A 31 5.15 18.46 -11.85
C GLN A 31 4.44 19.38 -10.86
N THR A 32 4.85 20.64 -10.79
CA THR A 32 4.25 21.67 -9.93
C THR A 32 2.84 22.02 -10.40
N GLU A 33 2.61 22.13 -11.71
CA GLU A 33 1.29 22.37 -12.30
C GLU A 33 0.29 21.26 -11.92
N MET A 34 0.68 19.99 -12.09
CA MET A 34 -0.14 18.86 -11.66
C MET A 34 -0.41 18.90 -10.16
N ALA A 35 0.60 19.23 -9.33
CA ALA A 35 0.43 19.29 -7.88
C ALA A 35 -0.56 20.37 -7.44
N LEU A 36 -0.50 21.55 -8.07
CA LEU A 36 -1.41 22.66 -7.82
C LEU A 36 -2.84 22.33 -8.30
N ALA A 37 -2.98 21.64 -9.43
CA ALA A 37 -4.28 21.18 -9.92
C ALA A 37 -4.92 20.17 -8.95
N VAL A 38 -4.14 19.22 -8.43
CA VAL A 38 -4.62 18.27 -7.41
C VAL A 38 -5.00 18.99 -6.12
N ALA A 39 -4.16 19.92 -5.64
CA ALA A 39 -4.44 20.72 -4.44
C ALA A 39 -5.78 21.45 -4.55
N ARG A 40 -6.03 22.08 -5.70
CA ARG A 40 -7.27 22.81 -5.95
C ARG A 40 -8.50 21.90 -5.90
N VAL A 41 -8.45 20.73 -6.52
CA VAL A 41 -9.57 19.79 -6.51
C VAL A 41 -9.80 19.15 -5.13
N ILE A 42 -8.76 19.04 -4.29
CA ILE A 42 -8.93 18.65 -2.89
C ILE A 42 -9.70 19.72 -2.11
N ASP A 43 -9.33 21.00 -2.25
CA ASP A 43 -9.98 22.12 -1.54
C ASP A 43 -11.40 22.41 -2.04
N GLU A 44 -11.60 22.42 -3.37
CA GLU A 44 -12.86 22.82 -4.01
C GLU A 44 -13.82 21.65 -4.25
N GLY A 45 -13.30 20.41 -4.18
CA GLY A 45 -14.00 19.21 -4.63
C GLY A 45 -14.01 19.05 -6.15
N GLY A 46 -14.47 17.89 -6.62
CA GLY A 46 -14.64 17.59 -8.05
C GLY A 46 -13.78 16.44 -8.55
N GLN A 47 -13.49 16.44 -9.85
CA GLN A 47 -12.74 15.40 -10.53
C GLN A 47 -11.66 16.03 -11.41
N LEU A 48 -10.46 15.46 -11.37
CA LEU A 48 -9.33 15.88 -12.19
C LEU A 48 -8.82 14.69 -13.00
N VAL A 49 -8.67 14.89 -14.30
CA VAL A 49 -7.97 13.95 -15.19
C VAL A 49 -6.70 14.62 -15.67
N VAL A 50 -5.55 14.00 -15.42
CA VAL A 50 -4.25 14.51 -15.85
C VAL A 50 -3.56 13.45 -16.69
N GLU A 51 -3.18 13.83 -17.91
CA GLU A 51 -2.22 13.07 -18.70
C GLU A 51 -0.81 13.59 -18.38
N ALA A 52 0.05 12.71 -17.87
CA ALA A 52 1.44 13.07 -17.60
C ALA A 52 2.38 11.99 -18.13
N GLY A 53 3.39 12.40 -18.89
CA GLY A 53 4.40 11.51 -19.47
C GLY A 53 5.22 10.74 -18.42
N THR A 54 5.88 9.66 -18.82
CA THR A 54 6.79 8.89 -17.96
C THR A 54 7.92 9.77 -17.43
N GLY A 55 8.33 9.55 -16.18
CA GLY A 55 9.46 10.27 -15.58
C GLY A 55 9.16 11.71 -15.15
N VAL A 56 7.95 12.25 -15.35
CA VAL A 56 7.56 13.63 -14.95
C VAL A 56 7.53 13.84 -13.42
N GLY A 57 7.59 12.77 -12.62
CA GLY A 57 7.50 12.86 -11.16
C GLY A 57 6.07 12.84 -10.62
N LYS A 58 5.15 12.22 -11.38
CA LYS A 58 3.71 12.08 -11.08
C LYS A 58 3.42 11.71 -9.62
N THR A 59 4.19 10.76 -9.08
CA THR A 59 4.03 10.27 -7.72
C THR A 59 4.03 11.42 -6.71
N PHE A 60 4.97 12.35 -6.83
CA PHE A 60 5.08 13.45 -5.88
C PHE A 60 3.98 14.48 -6.12
N SER A 61 3.60 14.71 -7.38
CA SER A 61 2.55 15.66 -7.74
C SER A 61 1.20 15.33 -7.10
N TYR A 62 0.82 14.05 -6.98
CA TYR A 62 -0.42 13.72 -6.27
C TYR A 62 -0.21 13.47 -4.77
N LEU A 63 0.95 12.97 -4.34
CA LEU A 63 1.19 12.66 -2.92
C LEU A 63 1.35 13.90 -2.05
N VAL A 64 2.08 14.91 -2.51
CA VAL A 64 2.36 16.10 -1.70
C VAL A 64 1.08 16.86 -1.32
N PRO A 65 0.17 17.22 -2.26
CA PRO A 65 -1.09 17.83 -1.89
C PRO A 65 -1.97 16.90 -1.05
N ALA A 66 -1.99 15.59 -1.33
CA ALA A 66 -2.73 14.61 -0.54
C ALA A 66 -2.23 14.49 0.92
N LEU A 67 -0.93 14.63 1.15
CA LEU A 67 -0.34 14.58 2.49
C LEU A 67 -0.51 15.91 3.23
N LEU A 68 -0.38 17.03 2.53
CA LEU A 68 -0.49 18.36 3.13
C LEU A 68 -1.92 18.75 3.45
N SER A 69 -2.92 18.18 2.77
CA SER A 69 -4.34 18.50 3.02
C SER A 69 -4.79 18.14 4.43
N GLY A 70 -4.18 17.11 5.05
CA GLY A 70 -4.63 16.58 6.35
C GLY A 70 -5.94 15.79 6.26
N GLU A 71 -6.47 15.59 5.05
CA GLU A 71 -7.67 14.81 4.79
C GLU A 71 -7.38 13.30 4.78
N ARG A 72 -8.44 12.50 4.89
CA ARG A 72 -8.31 11.04 4.70
C ARG A 72 -8.25 10.72 3.21
N VAL A 73 -7.14 10.13 2.76
CA VAL A 73 -6.87 9.88 1.34
C VAL A 73 -6.78 8.39 1.04
N LEU A 74 -7.46 7.98 -0.02
CA LEU A 74 -7.32 6.66 -0.63
C LEU A 74 -6.54 6.77 -1.94
N LEU A 75 -5.36 6.16 -1.99
CA LEU A 75 -4.51 6.13 -3.17
C LEU A 75 -4.65 4.77 -3.87
N SER A 76 -5.19 4.77 -5.09
CA SER A 76 -5.32 3.55 -5.90
C SER A 76 -4.30 3.52 -7.03
N THR A 77 -3.65 2.38 -7.21
CA THR A 77 -2.69 2.13 -8.30
C THR A 77 -3.01 0.83 -9.03
N ALA A 78 -2.39 0.62 -10.21
CA ALA A 78 -2.77 -0.44 -11.13
C ALA A 78 -2.26 -1.84 -10.76
N THR A 79 -1.12 -1.95 -10.07
CA THR A 79 -0.49 -3.25 -9.77
C THR A 79 -0.02 -3.32 -8.33
N LYS A 80 0.05 -4.54 -7.79
CA LYS A 80 0.60 -4.79 -6.44
C LYS A 80 2.06 -4.32 -6.33
N THR A 81 2.86 -4.50 -7.38
CA THR A 81 4.25 -4.00 -7.41
C THR A 81 4.32 -2.48 -7.29
N LEU A 82 3.47 -1.75 -8.02
CA LEU A 82 3.40 -0.28 -7.90
C LEU A 82 2.88 0.13 -6.51
N GLN A 83 1.94 -0.64 -5.96
CA GLN A 83 1.39 -0.43 -4.62
C GLN A 83 2.49 -0.58 -3.55
N ASP A 84 3.30 -1.63 -3.65
CA ASP A 84 4.42 -1.91 -2.73
C ASP A 84 5.54 -0.88 -2.86
N GLN A 85 5.85 -0.44 -4.09
CA GLN A 85 6.80 0.65 -4.30
C GLN A 85 6.30 1.96 -3.67
N LEU A 86 5.03 2.30 -3.91
CA LEU A 86 4.41 3.52 -3.39
C LEU A 86 4.43 3.51 -1.86
N PHE A 87 4.03 2.41 -1.23
CA PHE A 87 3.94 2.29 0.22
C PHE A 87 5.29 2.11 0.92
N GLY A 88 6.19 1.29 0.36
CA GLY A 88 7.46 0.94 1.00
C GLY A 88 8.60 1.94 0.75
N ARG A 89 8.48 2.81 -0.27
CA ARG A 89 9.56 3.71 -0.66
C ARG A 89 9.11 5.16 -0.85
N ASP A 90 8.14 5.40 -1.72
CA ASP A 90 7.82 6.77 -2.15
C ASP A 90 7.09 7.56 -1.04
N LEU A 91 6.10 6.93 -0.39
CA LEU A 91 5.29 7.55 0.66
C LEU A 91 6.08 7.82 1.96
N PRO A 92 6.86 6.87 2.53
CA PRO A 92 7.64 7.13 3.74
C PRO A 92 8.65 8.26 3.54
N ARG A 93 9.30 8.30 2.37
CA ARG A 93 10.25 9.35 2.01
C ARG A 93 9.59 10.74 2.00
N LEU A 94 8.38 10.86 1.48
CA LEU A 94 7.68 12.14 1.46
C LEU A 94 7.15 12.55 2.83
N VAL A 95 6.65 11.60 3.62
CA VAL A 95 6.24 11.86 5.01
C VAL A 95 7.41 12.39 5.82
N GLU A 96 8.59 11.77 5.70
CA GLU A 96 9.83 12.22 6.33
C GLU A 96 10.26 13.60 5.81
N ALA A 97 10.30 13.79 4.49
CA ALA A 97 10.69 15.05 3.85
C ALA A 97 9.83 16.24 4.29
N LEU A 98 8.53 16.01 4.43
CA LEU A 98 7.54 17.03 4.81
C LEU A 98 7.41 17.18 6.33
N GLY A 99 8.03 16.30 7.13
CA GLY A 99 7.97 16.32 8.59
C GLY A 99 6.54 16.12 9.13
N LEU A 100 5.72 15.30 8.45
CA LEU A 100 4.30 15.18 8.77
C LEU A 100 4.03 13.98 9.70
N PRO A 101 3.17 14.13 10.73
CA PRO A 101 2.78 13.03 11.61
C PRO A 101 1.64 12.19 11.01
N VAL A 102 1.82 11.68 9.79
CA VAL A 102 0.77 10.97 9.02
C VAL A 102 0.83 9.47 9.27
N ARG A 103 -0.33 8.86 9.54
CA ARG A 103 -0.49 7.41 9.60
C ARG A 103 -0.83 6.86 8.23
N THR A 104 -0.01 5.95 7.74
CA THR A 104 -0.20 5.30 6.44
C THR A 104 -0.53 3.82 6.62
N ALA A 105 -1.36 3.27 5.73
CA ALA A 105 -1.66 1.84 5.71
C ALA A 105 -1.68 1.29 4.28
N LEU A 106 -1.27 0.02 4.15
CA LEU A 106 -1.33 -0.75 2.92
C LEU A 106 -2.48 -1.75 3.01
N LEU A 107 -3.41 -1.70 2.07
CA LEU A 107 -4.55 -2.62 2.04
C LEU A 107 -4.61 -3.36 0.71
N LYS A 108 -4.38 -4.67 0.75
CA LYS A 108 -4.48 -5.57 -0.40
C LYS A 108 -5.77 -6.37 -0.38
N GLY A 109 -6.04 -7.08 -1.47
CA GLY A 109 -7.09 -8.10 -1.51
C GLY A 109 -6.83 -9.23 -0.51
N ARG A 110 -7.90 -9.87 -0.02
CA ARG A 110 -7.85 -10.97 0.96
C ARG A 110 -6.92 -12.11 0.53
N ALA A 111 -6.89 -12.42 -0.77
CA ALA A 111 -6.04 -13.47 -1.35
C ALA A 111 -4.54 -13.11 -1.35
N SER A 112 -4.16 -11.90 -0.97
CA SER A 112 -2.75 -11.53 -0.74
C SER A 112 -2.28 -11.89 0.67
N TYR A 113 -3.19 -12.20 1.60
CA TYR A 113 -2.84 -12.47 2.99
C TYR A 113 -2.96 -13.97 3.31
N LEU A 114 -1.98 -14.47 4.04
CA LEU A 114 -2.03 -15.79 4.66
C LEU A 114 -3.25 -15.91 5.57
N CYS A 115 -3.98 -17.01 5.43
CA CYS A 115 -5.07 -17.37 6.34
C CYS A 115 -4.61 -18.52 7.23
N LEU A 116 -4.38 -18.24 8.52
CA LEU A 116 -3.89 -19.23 9.48
C LEU A 116 -4.80 -20.45 9.61
N HIS A 117 -6.12 -20.27 9.50
CA HIS A 117 -7.06 -21.39 9.52
C HIS A 117 -6.93 -22.28 8.28
N ARG A 118 -6.79 -21.67 7.10
CA ARG A 118 -6.61 -22.38 5.83
C ARG A 118 -5.28 -23.12 5.77
N LEU A 119 -4.21 -22.50 6.30
CA LEU A 119 -2.91 -23.13 6.46
C LEU A 119 -3.00 -24.40 7.31
N ASP A 120 -3.72 -24.35 8.43
CA ASP A 120 -3.91 -25.53 9.28
C ASP A 120 -4.70 -26.65 8.56
N LEU A 121 -5.76 -26.31 7.82
CA LEU A 121 -6.47 -27.28 6.98
C LEU A 121 -5.55 -27.90 5.91
N ALA A 122 -4.80 -27.06 5.19
CA ALA A 122 -3.89 -27.51 4.15
C ALA A 122 -2.79 -28.44 4.69
N ARG A 123 -2.39 -28.28 5.95
CA ARG A 123 -1.42 -29.17 6.62
C ARG A 123 -1.98 -30.56 6.87
N HIS A 124 -3.27 -30.67 7.20
CA HIS A 124 -3.93 -31.96 7.41
C HIS A 124 -4.29 -32.65 6.09
N ASP A 125 -4.62 -31.88 5.05
CA ASP A 125 -4.99 -32.36 3.71
C ASP A 125 -3.80 -32.51 2.75
N ALA A 126 -2.57 -32.27 3.20
CA ALA A 126 -1.38 -32.33 2.35
C ALA A 126 -1.19 -33.75 1.78
N GLY A 127 -1.59 -33.94 0.52
CA GLY A 127 -1.35 -35.17 -0.23
C GLY A 127 0.13 -35.49 -0.39
N PRO A 128 0.48 -36.69 -0.90
CA PRO A 128 1.85 -37.24 -0.87
C PRO A 128 2.89 -36.53 -1.76
N GLU A 129 2.53 -35.43 -2.43
CA GLU A 129 3.44 -34.74 -3.34
C GLU A 129 4.52 -33.95 -2.58
N ARG A 130 5.76 -34.44 -2.65
CA ARG A 130 6.91 -33.91 -1.87
C ARG A 130 7.22 -32.43 -2.14
N ALA A 131 6.97 -31.94 -3.35
CA ALA A 131 7.23 -30.53 -3.69
C ALA A 131 6.26 -29.58 -2.95
N SER A 132 4.98 -29.94 -2.94
CA SER A 132 3.90 -29.24 -2.23
C SER A 132 4.13 -29.26 -0.71
N ALA A 133 4.56 -30.40 -0.16
CA ALA A 133 4.89 -30.52 1.27
C ALA A 133 6.02 -29.59 1.73
N ARG A 134 7.10 -29.46 0.94
CA ARG A 134 8.23 -28.56 1.29
C ARG A 134 7.83 -27.10 1.29
N THR A 135 7.09 -26.66 0.26
CA THR A 135 6.65 -25.26 0.18
C THR A 135 5.65 -24.95 1.29
N LEU A 136 4.76 -25.88 1.63
CA LEU A 136 3.83 -25.72 2.75
C LEU A 136 4.56 -25.60 4.09
N ALA A 137 5.56 -26.44 4.35
CA ALA A 137 6.39 -26.35 5.56
C ALA A 137 7.12 -24.99 5.65
N LYS A 138 7.58 -24.45 4.52
CA LYS A 138 8.19 -23.12 4.45
C LYS A 138 7.18 -22.02 4.78
N ILE A 139 5.96 -22.09 4.25
CA ILE A 139 4.87 -21.16 4.60
C ILE A 139 4.56 -21.24 6.10
N GLU A 140 4.51 -22.45 6.66
CA GLU A 140 4.26 -22.65 8.10
C GLU A 140 5.36 -22.02 8.96
N GLN A 141 6.63 -22.24 8.60
CA GLN A 141 7.74 -21.62 9.31
C GLN A 141 7.66 -20.09 9.23
N TRP A 142 7.38 -19.53 8.05
CA TRP A 142 7.25 -18.09 7.86
C TRP A 142 6.05 -17.49 8.59
N SER A 143 4.94 -18.23 8.71
CA SER A 143 3.74 -17.79 9.43
C SER A 143 4.00 -17.43 10.89
N LYS A 144 5.04 -18.03 11.49
CA LYS A 144 5.46 -17.77 12.89
C LYS A 144 6.26 -16.48 13.04
N ALA A 145 6.77 -15.92 11.93
CA ALA A 145 7.65 -14.75 11.93
C ALA A 145 7.02 -13.50 11.28
N THR A 146 6.09 -13.67 10.33
CA THR A 146 5.44 -12.54 9.65
C THR A 146 4.53 -11.74 10.60
N ARG A 147 4.54 -10.42 10.42
CA ARG A 147 3.65 -9.50 11.15
C ARG A 147 2.37 -9.22 10.35
N THR A 148 2.53 -8.97 9.06
CA THR A 148 1.44 -8.55 8.17
C THR A 148 0.69 -9.74 7.58
N GLY A 149 1.36 -10.88 7.43
CA GLY A 149 0.87 -12.04 6.69
C GLY A 149 0.74 -11.82 5.19
N ASP A 150 1.37 -10.77 4.64
CA ASP A 150 1.40 -10.53 3.20
C ASP A 150 2.30 -11.56 2.51
N LEU A 151 1.71 -12.36 1.61
CA LEU A 151 2.44 -13.41 0.91
C LEU A 151 3.55 -12.88 0.01
N ALA A 152 3.50 -11.62 -0.41
CA ALA A 152 4.58 -11.00 -1.18
C ALA A 152 5.89 -10.87 -0.37
N GLU A 153 5.81 -10.88 0.96
CA GLU A 153 6.97 -10.84 1.85
C GLU A 153 7.63 -12.21 2.03
N LEU A 154 7.00 -13.31 1.61
CA LEU A 154 7.53 -14.66 1.76
C LEU A 154 8.62 -14.93 0.70
N PRO A 155 9.91 -15.04 1.10
CA PRO A 155 10.99 -15.14 0.12
C PRO A 155 10.87 -16.42 -0.70
N GLY A 156 10.89 -16.32 -2.04
CA GLY A 156 10.89 -17.47 -2.94
C GLY A 156 9.58 -18.27 -2.97
N LEU A 157 8.45 -17.64 -2.66
CA LEU A 157 7.13 -18.15 -3.06
C LEU A 157 6.80 -17.57 -4.45
N ASP A 158 6.48 -18.44 -5.41
CA ASP A 158 5.95 -18.01 -6.71
C ASP A 158 4.49 -17.56 -6.55
N GLU A 159 4.13 -16.39 -7.08
CA GLU A 159 2.75 -15.86 -7.09
C GLU A 159 1.75 -16.79 -7.80
N ARG A 160 2.24 -17.68 -8.68
CA ARG A 160 1.45 -18.70 -9.39
C ARG A 160 1.41 -20.04 -8.65
N SER A 161 1.94 -20.11 -7.44
CA SER A 161 1.96 -21.36 -6.67
C SER A 161 0.54 -21.92 -6.47
N PRO A 162 0.31 -23.20 -6.77
CA PRO A 162 -1.00 -23.83 -6.55
C PRO A 162 -1.35 -23.94 -5.04
N LEU A 163 -0.39 -23.67 -4.15
CA LEU A 163 -0.62 -23.63 -2.71
C LEU A 163 -1.26 -22.31 -2.24
N ILE A 164 -1.14 -21.21 -2.99
CA ILE A 164 -1.70 -19.91 -2.58
C ILE A 164 -3.21 -20.01 -2.34
N PRO A 165 -4.01 -20.59 -3.27
CA PRO A 165 -5.42 -20.82 -3.00
C PRO A 165 -5.65 -21.66 -1.74
N LEU A 166 -4.78 -22.63 -1.44
CA LEU A 166 -4.87 -23.54 -0.28
C LEU A 166 -4.63 -22.85 1.06
N VAL A 167 -3.79 -21.81 1.11
CA VAL A 167 -3.40 -21.12 2.35
C VAL A 167 -4.00 -19.72 2.49
N THR A 168 -4.79 -19.27 1.52
CA THR A 168 -5.51 -17.99 1.54
C THR A 168 -7.02 -18.19 1.62
N SER A 169 -7.75 -17.12 1.87
CA SER A 169 -9.23 -17.16 1.93
C SER A 169 -9.88 -16.30 0.85
N THR A 170 -11.08 -16.70 0.45
CA THR A 170 -12.00 -15.93 -0.41
C THR A 170 -13.13 -15.37 0.44
N ARG A 171 -14.11 -14.71 -0.18
CA ARG A 171 -15.34 -14.31 0.54
C ARG A 171 -16.18 -15.52 0.93
N ASP A 172 -16.18 -16.57 0.10
CA ASP A 172 -17.06 -17.72 0.25
C ASP A 172 -16.57 -18.75 1.28
N ASN A 173 -15.25 -18.86 1.47
CA ASN A 173 -14.65 -19.83 2.40
C ASN A 173 -14.19 -19.21 3.74
N CYS A 174 -14.36 -17.89 3.91
CA CYS A 174 -13.98 -17.24 5.16
C CYS A 174 -15.09 -17.37 6.20
N LEU A 175 -14.75 -17.92 7.37
CA LEU A 175 -15.68 -18.09 8.49
C LEU A 175 -16.06 -16.78 9.22
N GLY A 176 -15.52 -15.64 8.77
CA GLY A 176 -15.80 -14.33 9.36
C GLY A 176 -15.53 -14.30 10.87
N ALA A 177 -16.48 -13.76 11.63
CA ALA A 177 -16.39 -13.62 13.09
C ALA A 177 -16.35 -14.98 13.84
N GLN A 178 -16.80 -16.06 13.23
CA GLN A 178 -16.80 -17.41 13.82
C GLN A 178 -15.46 -18.13 13.62
N CYS A 179 -14.50 -17.52 12.90
CA CYS A 179 -13.20 -18.12 12.64
C CYS A 179 -12.40 -18.31 13.94
N PRO A 180 -11.86 -19.53 14.22
CA PRO A 180 -10.99 -19.75 15.38
C PRO A 180 -9.73 -18.86 15.38
N GLN A 181 -9.29 -18.44 14.18
CA GLN A 181 -8.14 -17.57 13.97
C GLN A 181 -8.53 -16.10 13.76
N PHE A 182 -9.72 -15.66 14.21
CA PHE A 182 -10.22 -14.30 13.98
C PHE A 182 -9.32 -13.21 14.56
N ARG A 183 -8.83 -13.39 15.79
CA ARG A 183 -7.99 -12.41 16.49
C ARG A 183 -6.63 -12.20 15.81
N PRO A 184 -5.85 -13.25 15.47
CA PRO A 184 -4.59 -13.11 14.72
C PRO A 184 -4.79 -12.97 13.19
N CYS A 185 -6.03 -12.76 12.70
CA CYS A 185 -6.29 -12.69 11.27
C CYS A 185 -5.63 -11.48 10.61
N HIS A 186 -4.66 -11.74 9.74
CA HIS A 186 -3.92 -10.75 8.94
C HIS A 186 -4.82 -9.81 8.14
N VAL A 187 -5.87 -10.33 7.51
CA VAL A 187 -6.84 -9.52 6.73
C VAL A 187 -7.60 -8.55 7.62
N ASN A 188 -8.00 -8.99 8.82
CA ASN A 188 -8.72 -8.13 9.76
C ASN A 188 -7.78 -7.12 10.40
N ALA A 189 -6.52 -7.48 10.64
CA ALA A 189 -5.49 -6.55 11.10
C ALA A 189 -5.26 -5.43 10.08
N ALA A 190 -4.99 -5.77 8.81
CA ALA A 190 -4.80 -4.80 7.74
C ALA A 190 -6.02 -3.88 7.55
N ARG A 191 -7.25 -4.42 7.68
CA ARG A 191 -8.47 -3.60 7.63
C ARG A 191 -8.58 -2.63 8.80
N ARG A 192 -8.23 -3.04 10.02
CA ARG A 192 -8.23 -2.15 11.19
C ARG A 192 -7.18 -1.05 11.06
N GLU A 193 -6.00 -1.39 10.56
CA GLU A 193 -4.94 -0.42 10.27
C GLU A 193 -5.39 0.59 9.23
N ALA A 194 -5.98 0.14 8.12
CA ALA A 194 -6.54 1.02 7.09
C ALA A 194 -7.66 1.93 7.62
N LEU A 195 -8.55 1.41 8.49
CA LEU A 195 -9.58 2.22 9.14
C LEU A 195 -9.03 3.26 10.11
N GLY A 196 -7.81 3.09 10.62
CA GLY A 196 -7.13 4.02 11.52
C GLY A 196 -6.10 4.93 10.85
N ALA A 197 -5.90 4.80 9.53
CA ALA A 197 -4.92 5.56 8.78
C ALA A 197 -5.51 6.82 8.14
N ASP A 198 -4.64 7.80 7.93
CA ASP A 198 -4.94 9.03 7.20
C ASP A 198 -4.78 8.79 5.70
N VAL A 199 -3.76 8.01 5.30
CA VAL A 199 -3.53 7.63 3.90
C VAL A 199 -3.54 6.11 3.74
N VAL A 200 -4.42 5.60 2.89
CA VAL A 200 -4.51 4.17 2.57
C VAL A 200 -4.10 3.94 1.12
N VAL A 201 -3.15 3.03 0.89
CA VAL A 201 -2.73 2.62 -0.45
C VAL A 201 -3.39 1.30 -0.83
N ILE A 202 -4.14 1.30 -1.93
CA ILE A 202 -4.83 0.15 -2.51
C ILE A 202 -4.41 -0.09 -3.97
N ASN A 203 -4.81 -1.24 -4.52
CA ASN A 203 -4.79 -1.48 -5.96
C ASN A 203 -6.22 -1.70 -6.49
N HIS A 204 -6.45 -1.37 -7.76
CA HIS A 204 -7.67 -1.76 -8.50
C HIS A 204 -7.46 -3.02 -9.35
#